data_AF-A0AA38T5C8-F1
#
_entry.id   AF-A0AA38T5C8-F1
#
_cell.length_a   1.000
_cell.length_b   1.000
_cell.length_c   1.000
_cell.angle_alpha   90.00
_cell.angle_beta   90.00
_cell.angle_gamma   90.00
#
_symmetry.space_group_name_H-M   'P 1'
#
loop_
_entity.id
_entity.type
_entity.pdbx_description
1 polymer ?
#
loop_
_entity_poly.entity_id
_entity_poly.type
_entity_poly.pdbx_seq_one_letter_code
_entity_poly.pdbx_strand_id
1 'polypeptide(L)'
;MALPNEIFESLDHCGTSMELWRELQKQLEEGVNTLKNNRTMCINEYHEFKAKEGQSLKDTNSRFNILISKCRRSRVVRTNEDNNMLFLKSLGVEWFHLTMSIRTTLDLELMSLADLYGSLTSQESLVMQIKSSIGGPLALVAEGRKRKEKEVKIEVKKIKRKIC
;
A
#
# COMPACT_ATOMS: atom_id res chain seq x y z
N MET A 1 22.10 17.92 -26.82
CA MET A 1 22.17 18.11 -25.36
C MET A 1 23.54 18.67 -25.03
N ALA A 2 23.63 19.79 -24.32
CA ALA A 2 24.89 20.36 -23.87
C ALA A 2 25.27 19.74 -22.51
N LEU A 3 26.56 19.55 -22.25
CA LEU A 3 27.04 19.17 -20.93
C LEU A 3 26.77 20.32 -19.94
N PRO A 4 26.32 20.03 -18.71
CA PRO A 4 26.20 21.05 -17.66
C PRO A 4 27.52 21.79 -17.42
N ASN A 5 27.47 23.10 -17.23
CA ASN A 5 28.66 23.95 -17.03
C ASN A 5 29.52 23.48 -15.84
N GLU A 6 28.90 22.91 -14.81
CA GLU A 6 29.58 22.33 -13.65
C GLU A 6 30.57 21.22 -14.03
N ILE A 7 30.21 20.38 -15.02
CA ILE A 7 31.10 19.33 -15.53
C ILE A 7 32.22 19.95 -16.37
N PHE A 8 31.95 21.04 -17.09
CA PHE A 8 32.97 21.73 -17.88
C PHE A 8 34.02 22.40 -16.98
N GLU A 9 33.59 23.11 -15.93
CA GLU A 9 34.47 23.75 -14.95
C GLU A 9 35.32 22.72 -14.17
N SER A 10 34.77 21.54 -13.87
CA SER A 10 35.56 20.47 -13.23
C SER A 10 36.62 19.88 -14.15
N LEU A 11 36.42 19.93 -15.46
CA LEU A 11 37.34 19.38 -16.47
C LEU A 11 38.41 20.39 -16.92
N ASP A 12 38.20 21.69 -16.69
CA ASP A 12 39.14 22.77 -17.05
C ASP A 12 40.51 22.62 -16.38
N HIS A 13 40.53 21.94 -15.22
CA HIS A 13 41.74 21.67 -14.43
C HIS A 13 42.52 20.42 -14.90
N CYS A 14 41.97 19.62 -15.84
CA CYS A 14 42.62 18.40 -16.32
C CYS A 14 43.64 18.71 -17.43
N GLY A 15 44.93 18.51 -17.15
CA GLY A 15 46.01 18.81 -18.10
C GLY A 15 46.29 17.71 -19.13
N THR A 16 45.84 16.47 -18.86
CA THR A 16 46.04 15.33 -19.76
C THR A 16 44.71 14.69 -20.18
N SER A 17 44.68 14.16 -21.41
CA SER A 17 43.50 13.43 -21.92
C SER A 17 43.10 12.24 -21.04
N MET A 18 44.07 11.64 -20.32
CA MET A 18 43.81 10.52 -19.41
C MET A 18 43.09 10.96 -18.13
N GLU A 19 43.48 12.11 -17.56
CA GLU A 19 42.81 12.69 -16.39
C GLU A 19 41.40 13.16 -16.74
N LEU A 20 41.24 13.81 -17.90
CA LEU A 20 39.95 14.25 -18.41
C LEU A 20 38.99 13.07 -18.59
N TRP A 21 39.47 11.96 -19.18
CA TRP A 21 38.68 10.73 -19.32
C TRP A 21 38.29 10.12 -17.96
N ARG A 22 39.22 10.08 -16.99
CA ARG A 22 38.94 9.52 -15.66
C ARG A 22 37.91 10.34 -14.89
N GLU A 23 37.98 11.66 -14.93
CA GLU A 23 37.02 12.53 -14.24
C GLU A 23 35.63 12.43 -14.86
N LEU A 24 35.54 12.40 -16.20
CA LEU A 24 34.29 12.11 -16.90
C LEU A 24 33.72 10.74 -16.52
N GLN A 25 34.56 9.71 -16.50
CA GLN A 25 34.16 8.36 -16.13
C GLN A 25 33.63 8.32 -14.69
N LYS A 26 34.30 8.98 -13.75
CA LYS A 26 33.89 9.07 -12.34
C LYS A 26 32.53 9.75 -12.17
N GLN A 27 32.33 10.91 -12.79
CA GLN A 27 31.07 11.67 -12.77
C GLN A 27 29.91 10.84 -13.35
N LEU A 28 30.15 10.15 -14.46
CA LEU A 28 29.16 9.27 -15.09
C LEU A 28 28.87 8.02 -14.25
N GLU A 29 29.89 7.38 -13.69
CA GLU A 29 29.74 6.21 -12.81
C GLU A 29 28.99 6.55 -11.52
N GLU A 30 29.28 7.69 -10.90
CA GLU A 30 28.53 8.19 -9.74
C GLU A 30 27.06 8.43 -10.10
N GLY A 31 26.77 9.04 -11.25
CA GLY A 31 25.40 9.19 -11.77
C GLY A 31 24.68 7.85 -12.00
N VAL A 32 25.40 6.84 -12.53
CA VAL A 32 24.84 5.50 -12.75
C VAL A 32 24.61 4.75 -11.43
N ASN A 33 25.54 4.85 -10.49
CA ASN A 33 25.46 4.20 -9.18
C ASN A 33 24.36 4.82 -8.31
N THR A 34 24.22 6.15 -8.33
CA THR A 34 23.12 6.84 -7.65
C THR A 34 21.77 6.46 -8.25
N LEU A 35 21.65 6.36 -9.58
CA LEU A 35 20.42 5.89 -10.23
C LEU A 35 20.08 4.44 -9.83
N LYS A 36 21.08 3.54 -9.80
CA LYS A 36 20.91 2.16 -9.34
C LYS A 36 20.44 2.10 -7.88
N ASN A 37 21.05 2.87 -6.98
CA ASN A 37 20.64 2.93 -5.58
C ASN A 37 19.22 3.48 -5.41
N ASN A 38 18.89 4.56 -6.13
CA ASN A 38 17.54 5.15 -6.11
C ASN A 38 16.47 4.19 -6.64
N ARG A 39 16.82 3.36 -7.63
CA ARG A 39 15.96 2.30 -8.14
C ARG A 39 15.72 1.22 -7.08
N THR A 40 16.76 0.72 -6.44
CA THR A 40 16.64 -0.29 -5.39
C THR A 40 15.84 0.24 -4.20
N MET A 41 16.10 1.47 -3.75
CA MET A 41 15.32 2.11 -2.67
C MET A 41 13.83 2.25 -3.03
N CYS A 42 13.51 2.71 -4.24
CA CYS A 42 12.12 2.80 -4.69
C CYS A 42 11.45 1.42 -4.67
N ILE A 43 12.12 0.37 -5.18
CA ILE A 43 11.56 -0.98 -5.22
C ILE A 43 11.27 -1.47 -3.79
N ASN A 44 12.20 -1.28 -2.87
CA ASN A 44 12.01 -1.68 -1.47
C ASN A 44 10.85 -0.91 -0.82
N GLU A 45 10.83 0.42 -0.92
CA GLU A 45 9.73 1.25 -0.38
C GLU A 45 8.38 0.88 -0.99
N TYR A 46 8.35 0.50 -2.27
CA TYR A 46 7.16 0.01 -2.96
C TYR A 46 6.65 -1.30 -2.37
N HIS A 47 7.52 -2.28 -2.18
CA HIS A 47 7.12 -3.58 -1.61
C HIS A 47 6.71 -3.50 -0.14
N GLU A 48 7.32 -2.60 0.62
CA GLU A 48 7.04 -2.42 2.04
C GLU A 48 5.92 -1.40 2.32
N PHE A 49 5.33 -0.82 1.27
CA PHE A 49 4.32 0.22 1.44
C PHE A 49 3.07 -0.32 2.15
N LYS A 50 2.78 0.27 3.32
CA LYS A 50 1.58 0.01 4.12
C LYS A 50 1.02 1.31 4.68
N ALA A 51 -0.30 1.35 4.85
CA ALA A 51 -0.95 2.39 5.63
C ALA A 51 -0.45 2.33 7.08
N LYS A 52 -0.12 3.49 7.67
CA LYS A 52 0.26 3.55 9.08
C LYS A 52 -0.98 3.59 9.96
N GLU A 53 -0.88 3.10 11.19
CA GLU A 53 -1.96 3.23 12.16
C GLU A 53 -2.31 4.71 12.40
N GLY A 54 -3.61 5.01 12.38
CA GLY A 54 -4.11 6.37 12.57
C GLY A 54 -4.01 7.31 11.35
N GLN A 55 -3.43 6.88 10.22
CA GLN A 55 -3.47 7.68 9.00
C GLN A 55 -4.83 7.64 8.32
N SER A 56 -5.24 8.79 7.76
CA SER A 56 -6.42 8.86 6.90
C SER A 56 -6.17 8.21 5.54
N LEU A 57 -7.24 7.82 4.85
CA LEU A 57 -7.14 7.33 3.47
C LEU A 57 -6.48 8.37 2.55
N LYS A 58 -6.79 9.65 2.76
CA LYS A 58 -6.21 10.78 2.02
C LYS A 58 -4.69 10.88 2.21
N ASP A 59 -4.21 10.77 3.44
CA ASP A 59 -2.77 10.83 3.74
C ASP A 59 -2.04 9.65 3.12
N THR A 60 -2.65 8.47 3.16
CA THR A 60 -2.12 7.25 2.56
C THR A 60 -2.01 7.40 1.04
N ASN A 61 -3.07 7.93 0.39
CA ASN A 61 -3.07 8.20 -1.05
C ASN A 61 -1.99 9.23 -1.45
N SER A 62 -1.84 10.32 -0.67
CA SER A 62 -0.82 11.33 -0.93
C SER A 62 0.60 10.74 -0.86
N ARG A 63 0.90 9.97 0.19
CA ARG A 63 2.19 9.26 0.33
C ARG A 63 2.44 8.29 -0.81
N PHE A 64 1.41 7.58 -1.26
CA PHE A 64 1.52 6.62 -2.36
C PHE A 64 1.83 7.33 -3.69
N ASN A 65 1.17 8.46 -3.97
CA ASN A 65 1.46 9.26 -5.17
C ASN A 65 2.89 9.82 -5.19
N ILE A 66 3.41 10.24 -4.03
CA ILE A 66 4.81 10.67 -3.89
C ILE A 66 5.75 9.50 -4.21
N LEU A 67 5.46 8.29 -3.72
CA LEU A 67 6.24 7.09 -3.98
C LEU A 67 6.24 6.71 -5.47
N ILE A 68 5.07 6.69 -6.13
CA ILE A 68 4.98 6.43 -7.58
C ILE A 68 5.81 7.47 -8.36
N SER A 69 5.71 8.75 -7.98
CA SER A 69 6.48 9.82 -8.61
C SER A 69 7.98 9.64 -8.43
N LYS A 70 8.44 9.22 -7.24
CA LYS A 70 9.83 8.88 -6.96
C LYS A 70 10.30 7.70 -7.81
N CYS A 71 9.49 6.65 -7.91
CA CYS A 71 9.77 5.48 -8.73
C CYS A 71 9.87 5.80 -10.22
N ARG A 72 8.98 6.66 -10.74
CA ARG A 72 9.02 7.14 -12.12
C ARG A 72 10.32 7.89 -12.42
N ARG A 73 10.81 8.74 -11.50
CA ARG A 73 12.10 9.42 -11.63
C ARG A 73 13.28 8.44 -11.64
N SER A 74 13.19 7.36 -10.87
CA SER A 74 14.19 6.28 -10.85
C SER A 74 14.09 5.29 -12.03
N ARG A 75 13.29 5.59 -13.06
CA ARG A 75 12.99 4.73 -14.22
C ARG A 75 12.39 3.36 -13.85
N VAL A 76 11.68 3.28 -12.72
CA VAL A 76 10.89 2.11 -12.34
C VAL A 76 9.48 2.31 -12.86
N VAL A 77 9.17 1.67 -13.98
CA VAL A 77 7.81 1.66 -14.56
C VAL A 77 7.02 0.53 -13.91
N ARG A 78 5.82 0.84 -13.42
CA ARG A 78 4.84 -0.12 -12.90
C ARG A 78 3.54 0.05 -13.67
N THR A 79 2.80 -1.04 -13.85
CA THR A 79 1.49 -0.98 -14.48
C THR A 79 0.48 -0.31 -13.55
N ASN A 80 -0.63 0.19 -14.10
CA ASN A 80 -1.72 0.70 -13.28
C ASN A 80 -2.27 -0.40 -12.37
N GLU A 81 -2.38 -1.63 -12.90
CA GLU A 81 -2.81 -2.80 -12.14
C GLU A 81 -1.93 -3.06 -10.91
N ASP A 82 -0.60 -3.04 -11.08
CA ASP A 82 0.36 -3.23 -9.99
C ASP A 82 0.20 -2.15 -8.91
N ASN A 83 0.04 -0.89 -9.32
CA ASN A 83 -0.12 0.24 -8.40
C ASN A 83 -1.44 0.13 -7.64
N ASN A 84 -2.54 -0.18 -8.34
CA ASN A 84 -3.86 -0.32 -7.77
C ASN A 84 -3.95 -1.52 -6.82
N MET A 85 -3.38 -2.67 -7.21
CA MET A 85 -3.30 -3.85 -6.36
C MET A 85 -2.46 -3.60 -5.10
N LEU A 86 -1.30 -2.94 -5.23
CA LEU A 86 -0.48 -2.62 -4.08
C LEU A 86 -1.23 -1.66 -3.14
N PHE A 87 -1.85 -0.62 -3.69
CA PHE A 87 -2.61 0.34 -2.90
C PHE A 87 -3.70 -0.36 -2.08
N LEU A 88 -4.53 -1.20 -2.71
CA LEU A 88 -5.57 -1.96 -2.05
C LEU A 88 -5.05 -2.94 -0.98
N LYS A 89 -3.90 -3.59 -1.23
CA LYS A 89 -3.24 -4.49 -0.25
C LYS A 89 -2.61 -3.74 0.92
N SER A 90 -2.22 -2.48 0.71
CA SER A 90 -1.59 -1.63 1.72
C SER A 90 -2.57 -1.06 2.75
N LEU A 91 -3.87 -1.09 2.43
CA LEU A 91 -4.95 -0.66 3.31
C LEU A 91 -5.17 -1.67 4.45
N GLY A 92 -5.70 -1.18 5.58
CA GLY A 92 -5.99 -2.02 6.74
C GLY A 92 -7.13 -3.04 6.51
N VAL A 93 -7.30 -3.96 7.46
CA VAL A 93 -8.32 -5.04 7.43
C VAL A 93 -9.75 -4.51 7.18
N GLU A 94 -10.06 -3.31 7.65
CA GLU A 94 -11.36 -2.65 7.45
C GLU A 94 -11.76 -2.53 5.98
N TRP A 95 -10.77 -2.41 5.08
CA TRP A 95 -10.99 -2.26 3.64
C TRP A 95 -11.08 -3.60 2.91
N PHE A 96 -10.88 -4.73 3.58
CA PHE A 96 -10.78 -6.05 2.96
C PHE A 96 -11.99 -6.39 2.08
N HIS A 97 -13.21 -6.15 2.58
CA HIS A 97 -14.43 -6.42 1.84
C HIS A 97 -14.55 -5.59 0.57
N LEU A 98 -14.20 -4.29 0.65
CA LEU A 98 -14.22 -3.39 -0.50
C LEU A 98 -13.16 -3.80 -1.53
N THR A 99 -11.95 -4.11 -1.06
CA THR A 99 -10.85 -4.60 -1.90
C THR A 99 -11.24 -5.86 -2.66
N MET A 100 -11.90 -6.83 -2.02
CA MET A 100 -12.39 -8.02 -2.72
C MET A 100 -13.43 -7.68 -3.77
N SER A 101 -14.42 -6.83 -3.43
CA SER A 101 -15.46 -6.41 -4.36
C SER A 101 -14.88 -5.69 -5.59
N ILE A 102 -13.97 -4.73 -5.39
CA ILE A 102 -13.29 -4.00 -6.47
C ILE A 102 -12.52 -4.97 -7.37
N ARG A 103 -11.77 -5.92 -6.79
CA ARG A 103 -11.00 -6.91 -7.56
C ARG A 103 -11.86 -7.84 -8.42
N THR A 104 -13.12 -8.07 -8.04
CA THR A 104 -14.02 -8.95 -8.78
C THR A 104 -14.84 -8.19 -9.82
N THR A 105 -15.12 -6.90 -9.58
CA THR A 105 -16.07 -6.12 -10.38
C THR A 105 -15.40 -5.14 -11.34
N LEU A 106 -14.19 -4.68 -11.04
CA LEU A 106 -13.52 -3.63 -11.78
C LEU A 106 -12.21 -4.12 -12.38
N ASP A 107 -11.94 -3.64 -13.60
CA ASP A 107 -10.66 -3.84 -14.26
C ASP A 107 -9.63 -2.86 -13.69
N LEU A 108 -8.66 -3.41 -12.96
CA LEU A 108 -7.61 -2.65 -12.30
C LEU A 108 -6.54 -2.12 -13.27
N GLU A 109 -6.49 -2.62 -14.50
CA GLU A 109 -5.52 -2.19 -15.52
C GLU A 109 -6.00 -0.90 -16.21
N LEU A 110 -7.30 -0.81 -16.51
CA LEU A 110 -7.93 0.34 -17.16
C LEU A 110 -8.19 1.50 -16.20
N MET A 111 -8.35 1.21 -14.91
CA MET A 111 -8.70 2.21 -13.91
C MET A 111 -7.47 3.00 -13.44
N SER A 112 -7.59 4.33 -13.36
CA SER A 112 -6.54 5.16 -12.78
C SER A 112 -6.55 5.08 -11.25
N LEU A 113 -5.41 5.37 -10.62
CA LEU A 113 -5.33 5.45 -9.16
C LEU A 113 -6.29 6.49 -8.57
N ALA A 114 -6.58 7.57 -9.32
CA ALA A 114 -7.51 8.60 -8.90
C ALA A 114 -8.96 8.08 -8.87
N ASP A 115 -9.37 7.31 -9.88
CA ASP A 115 -10.71 6.71 -9.94
C ASP A 115 -10.90 5.66 -8.84
N LEU A 116 -9.86 4.86 -8.59
CA LEU A 116 -9.83 3.91 -7.48
C LEU A 116 -10.00 4.62 -6.14
N TYR A 117 -9.28 5.73 -5.94
CA TYR A 117 -9.41 6.55 -4.73
C TYR A 117 -10.81 7.17 -4.61
N GLY A 118 -11.42 7.63 -5.70
CA GLY A 118 -12.81 8.11 -5.73
C GLY A 118 -13.82 7.03 -5.32
N SER A 119 -13.59 5.80 -5.78
CA SER A 119 -14.42 4.64 -5.41
C SER A 119 -14.29 4.29 -3.92
N LEU A 120 -13.07 4.33 -3.38
CA LEU A 120 -12.79 4.07 -1.96
C LEU A 120 -13.41 5.14 -1.04
N THR A 121 -13.24 6.42 -1.39
CA THR A 121 -13.79 7.55 -0.62
C THR A 121 -15.33 7.53 -0.59
N SER A 122 -15.97 7.13 -1.69
CA SER A 122 -17.43 6.99 -1.76
C SER A 122 -17.99 5.95 -0.80
N GLN A 123 -17.16 5.00 -0.36
CA GLN A 123 -17.53 3.90 0.53
C GLN A 123 -16.90 4.02 1.92
N GLU A 124 -16.17 5.10 2.18
CA GLU A 124 -15.43 5.32 3.43
C GLU A 124 -16.36 5.34 4.66
N SER A 125 -17.56 5.91 4.53
CA SER A 125 -18.56 5.96 5.60
C SER A 125 -19.01 4.56 6.04
N LEU A 126 -19.21 3.63 5.08
CA LEU A 126 -19.58 2.25 5.36
C LEU A 126 -18.44 1.49 6.04
N VAL A 127 -17.20 1.71 5.58
CA VAL A 127 -16.00 1.11 6.19
C VAL A 127 -15.81 1.57 7.63
N MET A 128 -16.03 2.86 7.92
CA MET A 128 -15.97 3.39 9.29
C MET A 128 -17.06 2.78 10.19
N GLN A 129 -18.26 2.55 9.67
CA GLN A 129 -19.32 1.85 10.41
C GLN A 129 -18.94 0.40 10.71
N ILE A 130 -18.37 -0.32 9.73
CA ILE A 130 -17.89 -1.69 9.91
C ILE A 130 -16.80 -1.74 10.98
N LYS A 131 -15.82 -0.82 10.95
CA LYS A 131 -14.78 -0.70 11.97
C LYS A 131 -15.34 -0.52 13.38
N SER A 132 -16.38 0.33 13.52
CA SER A 132 -17.06 0.53 14.80
C SER A 132 -17.82 -0.72 15.27
N SER A 133 -18.33 -1.53 14.33
CA SER A 133 -19.03 -2.79 14.63
C SER A 133 -18.08 -3.95 14.95
N ILE A 134 -16.87 -3.97 14.36
CA ILE A 134 -15.83 -4.97 14.65
C ILE A 134 -15.25 -4.76 16.06
N GLY A 135 -15.21 -3.52 16.55
CA GLY A 135 -14.92 -3.19 17.95
C GLY A 135 -16.14 -3.23 18.90
N GLY A 136 -17.30 -3.64 18.40
CA GLY A 136 -18.61 -3.57 19.06
C GLY A 136 -19.38 -4.91 18.98
N PRO A 137 -20.72 -4.96 19.17
CA PRO A 137 -21.50 -6.00 19.87
C PRO A 137 -21.49 -7.48 19.39
N LEU A 138 -20.53 -7.95 18.60
CA LEU A 138 -20.44 -9.39 18.28
C LEU A 138 -20.09 -10.28 19.49
N ALA A 139 -19.42 -9.74 20.52
CA ALA A 139 -19.19 -10.47 21.78
C ALA A 139 -20.51 -10.79 22.52
N LEU A 140 -21.47 -9.87 22.53
CA LEU A 140 -22.77 -10.05 23.18
C LEU A 140 -23.65 -11.10 22.48
N VAL A 141 -23.55 -11.20 21.16
CA VAL A 141 -24.30 -12.22 20.38
C VAL A 141 -23.73 -13.64 20.63
N ALA A 142 -22.41 -13.77 20.83
CA ALA A 142 -21.79 -15.04 21.16
C ALA A 142 -22.16 -15.54 22.58
N GLU A 143 -22.34 -14.64 23.55
CA GLU A 143 -22.77 -15.00 24.91
C GLU A 143 -24.26 -15.34 25.00
N GLY A 144 -25.11 -14.67 24.22
CA GLY A 144 -26.54 -15.01 24.12
C GLY A 144 -26.77 -16.44 23.60
N ARG A 145 -25.94 -16.91 22.67
CA ARG A 145 -26.01 -18.28 22.12
C ARG A 145 -25.63 -19.34 23.15
N LYS A 146 -24.61 -19.08 23.98
CA LYS A 146 -24.17 -19.99 25.06
C LYS A 146 -25.15 -20.07 26.23
N ARG A 147 -25.89 -19.00 26.54
CA ARG A 147 -26.95 -19.03 27.58
C ARG A 147 -28.13 -19.91 27.16
N LYS A 148 -28.63 -19.75 25.92
CA LYS A 148 -29.73 -20.58 25.40
C LYS A 148 -29.35 -22.06 25.29
N GLU A 149 -28.11 -22.38 24.89
CA GLU A 149 -27.64 -23.78 24.88
C GLU A 149 -27.52 -24.39 26.28
N LYS A 150 -27.14 -23.60 27.30
CA LYS A 150 -27.10 -24.08 28.69
C LYS A 150 -28.50 -24.30 29.24
N GLU A 151 -29.44 -23.40 28.97
CA GLU A 151 -30.85 -23.54 29.37
C GLU A 151 -31.49 -24.76 28.72
N VAL A 152 -31.33 -24.96 27.42
CA VAL A 152 -31.84 -26.16 26.72
C VAL A 152 -31.20 -27.44 27.26
N LYS A 153 -29.90 -27.45 27.59
CA LYS A 153 -29.23 -28.63 28.19
C LYS A 153 -29.71 -28.91 29.62
N ILE A 154 -30.09 -27.88 30.39
CA ILE A 154 -30.66 -28.03 31.74
C ILE A 154 -32.08 -28.58 31.64
N GLU A 155 -32.89 -28.07 30.72
CA GLU A 155 -34.27 -28.53 30.50
C GLU A 155 -34.31 -30.00 30.05
N VAL A 156 -33.45 -30.37 29.09
CA VAL A 156 -33.33 -31.77 28.60
C VAL A 156 -32.86 -32.72 29.71
N LYS A 157 -31.97 -32.27 30.62
CA LYS A 157 -31.55 -33.08 31.78
C LYS A 157 -32.66 -33.23 32.82
N LYS A 158 -33.49 -32.22 33.05
CA LYS A 158 -34.66 -32.30 33.95
C LYS A 158 -35.71 -33.26 33.41
N ILE A 159 -35.98 -33.24 32.11
CA ILE A 159 -36.94 -34.14 31.46
C ILE A 159 -36.47 -35.59 31.57
N LYS A 160 -35.18 -35.87 31.32
CA LYS A 160 -34.63 -37.23 31.44
C LYS A 160 -34.67 -37.82 32.87
N ARG A 161 -34.63 -36.98 33.91
CA ARG A 161 -34.74 -37.43 35.31
C ARG A 161 -36.18 -37.68 35.78
N LYS A 162 -37.18 -37.19 35.06
CA LYS A 162 -38.60 -37.42 35.35
C LYS A 162 -39.16 -38.71 34.71
N ILE A 163 -38.38 -39.35 33.83
CA ILE A 163 -38.79 -40.52 33.03
C ILE A 163 -38.12 -41.81 33.54
N CYS A 164 -37.28 -41.74 34.59
CA CYS A 164 -36.76 -42.90 35.34
C CYS A 164 -37.43 -42.97 36.71
#